data_AF-A0A7X4BP84-F1
#
_entry.id   AF-A0A7X4BP84-F1
#
_cell.length_a   1.000
_cell.length_b   1.000
_cell.length_c   1.000
_cell.angle_alpha   90.00
_cell.angle_beta   90.00
_cell.angle_gamma   90.00
#
_symmetry.space_group_name_H-M   'P 1'
#
loop_
_entity.id
_entity.type
_entity.pdbx_description
1 polymer ?
#
loop_
_entity_poly.entity_id
_entity_poly.type
_entity_poly.pdbx_seq_one_letter_code
_entity_poly.pdbx_strand_id
1 'polypeptide(L)'
;MYKILTVRPFRYGLIICALLVGITIFSSCSSSKQVTRVDADTTIDLSGRWNDTDSRMVADDIIQDCLTHPWINDHGINSGAKPVVIVGGIRNKSMEHIPVATFITDIERAFINSGKVRTVSSASERGEIREERADQGEFAAIETVKRMGRELGADYMMTGEINTIEDREGGDQVIFYQTDLTLTSIETNEKIWIGNKKIKKFIGRDKFKM
;
A
#
# COMPACT_ATOMS: atom_id res chain seq x y z
N MET A 1 -51.13 1.71 -75.57
CA MET A 1 -49.66 1.53 -75.53
C MET A 1 -49.18 1.92 -74.14
N TYR A 2 -49.08 0.97 -73.20
CA TYR A 2 -48.46 1.18 -71.88
C TYR A 2 -47.75 -0.13 -71.50
N LYS A 3 -46.42 -0.14 -71.53
CA LYS A 3 -45.59 -1.22 -70.99
C LYS A 3 -45.26 -0.88 -69.54
N ILE A 4 -45.79 -1.64 -68.60
CA ILE A 4 -45.46 -1.56 -67.18
C ILE A 4 -44.13 -2.30 -66.99
N LEU A 5 -43.09 -1.55 -66.58
CA LEU A 5 -41.81 -2.08 -66.15
C LEU A 5 -41.94 -2.69 -64.75
N THR A 6 -41.83 -4.01 -64.65
CA THR A 6 -41.73 -4.73 -63.38
C THR A 6 -40.27 -4.70 -62.89
N VAL A 7 -39.97 -3.81 -61.95
CA VAL A 7 -38.67 -3.76 -61.28
C VAL A 7 -38.64 -4.88 -60.23
N ARG A 8 -37.69 -5.82 -60.34
CA ARG A 8 -37.55 -6.99 -59.46
C ARG A 8 -37.06 -6.57 -58.05
N PRO A 9 -37.87 -6.67 -56.98
CA PRO A 9 -37.48 -6.25 -55.62
C PRO A 9 -36.49 -7.20 -54.94
N PHE A 10 -36.31 -8.41 -55.47
CA PHE A 10 -35.52 -9.47 -54.85
C PHE A 10 -33.99 -9.21 -54.82
N ARG A 11 -33.47 -8.41 -55.77
CA ARG A 11 -32.03 -8.12 -55.86
C ARG A 11 -31.56 -7.08 -54.82
N TYR A 12 -32.43 -6.15 -54.43
CA TYR A 12 -32.10 -5.12 -53.46
C TYR A 12 -32.13 -5.65 -52.01
N GLY A 13 -32.99 -6.63 -51.70
CA GLY A 13 -33.02 -7.28 -50.38
C GLY A 13 -31.73 -8.04 -50.06
N LEU A 14 -31.15 -8.74 -51.05
CA LEU A 14 -29.87 -9.44 -50.90
C LEU A 14 -28.68 -8.49 -50.66
N ILE A 15 -28.69 -7.32 -51.31
CA ILE A 15 -27.65 -6.29 -51.14
C ILE A 15 -27.77 -5.62 -49.77
N ILE A 16 -29.00 -5.32 -49.31
CA ILE A 16 -29.26 -4.73 -47.99
C ILE A 16 -28.87 -5.70 -46.86
N CYS A 17 -29.19 -6.99 -46.99
CA CYS A 17 -28.75 -8.01 -46.03
C CYS A 17 -27.22 -8.17 -45.99
N ALA A 18 -26.54 -8.16 -47.14
CA ALA A 18 -25.08 -8.23 -47.20
C ALA A 18 -24.42 -6.99 -46.54
N LEU A 19 -25.03 -5.81 -46.67
CA LEU A 19 -24.54 -4.57 -46.08
C LEU A 19 -24.79 -4.52 -44.56
N LEU A 20 -25.91 -5.07 -44.08
CA LEU A 20 -26.21 -5.24 -42.65
C LEU A 20 -25.30 -6.26 -41.96
N VAL A 21 -24.94 -7.36 -42.64
CA VAL A 21 -23.97 -8.35 -42.14
C VAL A 21 -22.54 -7.81 -42.17
N GLY A 22 -22.21 -6.92 -43.12
CA GLY A 22 -20.91 -6.24 -43.16
C GLY A 22 -20.66 -5.30 -41.97
N ILE A 23 -21.72 -4.66 -41.45
CA ILE A 23 -21.62 -3.72 -40.32
C ILE A 23 -21.43 -4.45 -38.98
N THR A 24 -21.93 -5.67 -38.82
CA THR A 24 -21.80 -6.43 -37.56
C THR A 24 -20.41 -7.02 -37.34
N ILE A 25 -19.59 -7.15 -38.40
CA ILE A 25 -18.24 -7.75 -38.32
C ILE A 25 -17.21 -6.75 -37.75
N PHE A 26 -17.48 -5.43 -37.81
CA PHE A 26 -16.57 -4.39 -37.29
C PHE A 26 -16.77 -4.03 -35.80
N SER A 27 -17.78 -4.60 -35.13
CA SER A 27 -18.04 -4.29 -33.71
C SER A 27 -17.29 -5.17 -32.71
N SER A 28 -16.36 -6.02 -33.17
CA SER A 28 -15.53 -6.87 -32.30
C SER A 28 -14.12 -6.28 -32.10
N CYS A 29 -14.02 -5.02 -31.70
CA CYS A 29 -12.78 -4.52 -31.10
C CYS A 29 -12.80 -4.88 -29.60
N SER A 30 -12.54 -6.16 -29.30
CA SER A 30 -12.17 -6.56 -27.94
C SER A 30 -10.86 -5.85 -27.63
N SER A 31 -10.92 -4.77 -26.86
CA SER A 31 -9.74 -4.09 -26.33
C SER A 31 -8.96 -5.12 -25.51
N SER A 32 -7.94 -5.70 -26.14
CA SER A 32 -7.10 -6.72 -25.52
C SER A 32 -6.40 -6.06 -24.32
N LYS A 33 -6.67 -6.56 -23.11
CA LYS A 33 -5.94 -6.14 -21.90
C LYS A 33 -4.45 -6.36 -22.14
N GLN A 34 -3.70 -5.29 -22.32
CA GLN A 34 -2.26 -5.35 -22.50
C GLN A 34 -1.60 -5.30 -21.12
N VAL A 35 -1.01 -6.43 -20.69
CA VAL A 35 -0.24 -6.51 -19.45
C VAL A 35 1.23 -6.29 -19.79
N THR A 36 1.78 -5.17 -19.34
CA THR A 36 3.22 -4.87 -19.44
C THR A 36 3.79 -4.73 -18.05
N ARG A 37 5.01 -5.25 -17.85
CA ARG A 37 5.74 -5.05 -16.61
C ARG A 37 6.30 -3.64 -16.62
N VAL A 38 6.01 -2.91 -15.56
CA VAL A 38 6.51 -1.56 -15.29
C VAL A 38 7.37 -1.61 -14.04
N ASP A 39 8.26 -0.63 -13.88
CA ASP A 39 9.09 -0.52 -12.69
C ASP A 39 8.21 -0.27 -11.46
N ALA A 40 8.53 -0.94 -10.34
CA ALA A 40 7.82 -0.81 -9.07
C ALA A 40 7.99 0.58 -8.43
N ASP A 41 8.94 1.39 -8.88
CA ASP A 41 9.11 2.78 -8.45
C ASP A 41 8.29 3.78 -9.27
N THR A 42 7.63 3.32 -10.34
CA THR A 42 6.79 4.18 -11.17
C THR A 42 5.48 4.47 -10.46
N THR A 43 5.19 5.75 -10.19
CA THR A 43 3.89 6.17 -9.66
C THR A 43 2.82 6.04 -10.74
N ILE A 44 1.89 5.08 -10.58
CA ILE A 44 0.74 4.91 -11.46
C ILE A 44 -0.52 4.94 -10.61
N ASP A 45 -1.33 5.99 -10.80
CA ASP A 45 -2.63 6.09 -10.15
C ASP A 45 -3.75 5.82 -11.16
N LEU A 46 -4.42 4.68 -10.99
CA LEU A 46 -5.53 4.27 -11.86
C LEU A 46 -6.90 4.62 -11.27
N SER A 47 -7.05 4.50 -9.95
CA SER A 47 -8.36 4.57 -9.29
C SER A 47 -8.48 5.74 -8.30
N GLY A 48 -7.38 6.41 -7.98
CA GLY A 48 -7.28 7.40 -6.91
C GLY A 48 -7.29 6.82 -5.50
N ARG A 49 -7.34 5.48 -5.36
CA ARG A 49 -7.31 4.79 -4.07
C ARG A 49 -5.90 4.71 -3.52
N TRP A 50 -5.76 4.25 -2.27
CA TRP A 50 -4.46 3.97 -1.67
C TRP A 50 -3.70 2.92 -2.49
N ASN A 51 -2.45 3.22 -2.82
CA ASN A 51 -1.58 2.32 -3.57
C ASN A 51 -0.23 2.11 -2.86
N ASP A 52 0.64 1.34 -3.51
CA ASP A 52 1.98 1.01 -3.03
C ASP A 52 2.90 2.24 -2.94
N THR A 53 2.73 3.22 -3.84
CA THR A 53 3.48 4.48 -3.80
C THR A 53 3.08 5.31 -2.58
N ASP A 54 1.77 5.43 -2.29
CA ASP A 54 1.28 6.15 -1.12
C ASP A 54 1.80 5.51 0.17
N SER A 55 1.74 4.17 0.25
CA SER A 55 2.25 3.39 1.37
C SER A 55 3.71 3.72 1.69
N ARG A 56 4.56 3.63 0.67
CA ARG A 56 5.99 3.88 0.78
C ARG A 56 6.30 5.33 1.13
N MET A 57 5.68 6.28 0.43
CA MET A 57 5.88 7.72 0.66
C MET A 57 5.47 8.11 2.07
N VAL A 58 4.31 7.64 2.53
CA VAL A 58 3.84 7.94 3.89
C VAL A 58 4.78 7.35 4.92
N ALA A 59 5.20 6.09 4.76
CA ALA A 59 6.12 5.43 5.67
C ALA A 59 7.47 6.15 5.73
N ASP A 60 8.09 6.47 4.60
CA ASP A 60 9.39 7.13 4.56
C ASP A 60 9.31 8.52 5.20
N ASP A 61 8.32 9.34 4.81
CA ASP A 61 8.19 10.71 5.32
C ASP A 61 7.93 10.75 6.82
N ILE A 62 6.97 9.95 7.31
CA ILE A 62 6.56 9.99 8.71
C ILE A 62 7.65 9.42 9.64
N ILE A 63 8.43 8.45 9.16
CA ILE A 63 9.53 7.87 9.93
C ILE A 63 10.74 8.79 9.90
N GLN A 64 11.04 9.44 8.78
CA GLN A 64 12.06 10.49 8.75
C GLN A 64 11.72 11.61 9.74
N ASP A 65 10.48 12.08 9.76
CA ASP A 65 10.00 13.07 10.72
C ASP A 65 10.19 12.56 12.16
N CYS A 66 9.66 11.38 12.49
CA CYS A 66 9.80 10.75 13.81
C CYS A 66 11.26 10.70 14.31
N LEU A 67 12.21 10.35 13.43
CA LEU A 67 13.63 10.20 13.75
C LEU A 67 14.40 11.53 13.82
N THR A 68 13.73 12.67 13.60
CA THR A 68 14.31 14.01 13.81
C THR A 68 13.99 14.58 15.20
N HIS A 69 13.05 13.97 15.92
CA HIS A 69 12.64 14.43 17.25
C HIS A 69 13.64 14.06 18.36
N PRO A 70 13.63 14.79 19.51
CA PRO A 70 14.64 14.65 20.57
C PRO A 70 14.77 13.25 21.18
N TRP A 71 13.68 12.49 21.25
CA TRP A 71 13.62 11.20 21.93
C TRP A 71 14.72 10.22 21.53
N ILE A 72 15.13 10.25 20.26
CA ILE A 72 16.15 9.33 19.74
C ILE A 72 17.53 9.66 20.29
N ASN A 73 17.83 10.96 20.43
CA ASN A 73 19.08 11.44 21.02
C ASN A 73 19.06 11.22 22.52
N ASP A 74 17.94 11.50 23.17
CA ASP A 74 17.76 11.29 24.62
C ASP A 74 17.92 9.81 24.97
N HIS A 75 17.35 8.90 24.18
CA HIS A 75 17.57 7.46 24.35
C HIS A 75 19.05 7.11 24.22
N GLY A 76 19.72 7.59 23.16
CA GLY A 76 21.14 7.30 22.92
C GLY A 76 22.04 7.79 24.06
N ILE A 77 21.74 8.96 24.64
CA ILE A 77 22.46 9.52 25.79
C ILE A 77 22.23 8.67 27.05
N ASN A 78 21.00 8.22 27.29
CA ASN A 78 20.63 7.50 28.50
C ASN A 78 21.03 6.02 28.48
N SER A 79 20.92 5.34 27.32
CA SER A 79 21.16 3.89 27.20
C SER A 79 22.54 3.54 26.61
N GLY A 80 23.17 4.47 25.89
CA GLY A 80 24.40 4.22 25.14
C GLY A 80 24.21 3.28 23.93
N ALA A 81 22.97 2.96 23.56
CA ALA A 81 22.65 2.03 22.48
C ALA A 81 21.58 2.62 21.53
N LYS A 82 21.44 2.00 20.35
CA LYS A 82 20.32 2.32 19.44
C LYS A 82 19.00 1.83 20.06
N PRO A 83 17.93 2.64 20.03
CA PRO A 83 16.63 2.21 20.52
C PRO A 83 16.12 1.01 19.72
N VAL A 84 15.47 0.09 20.43
CA VAL A 84 14.81 -1.07 19.86
C VAL A 84 13.33 -0.77 19.70
N VAL A 85 12.83 -0.82 18.47
CA VAL A 85 11.45 -0.50 18.14
C VAL A 85 10.75 -1.73 17.59
N ILE A 86 9.55 -2.02 18.07
CA ILE A 86 8.63 -2.97 17.45
C ILE A 86 7.53 -2.20 16.72
N VAL A 87 7.25 -2.57 15.47
CA VAL A 87 6.07 -2.06 14.75
C VAL A 87 4.88 -2.94 15.11
N GLY A 88 3.94 -2.34 15.81
CA GLY A 88 2.73 -2.98 16.28
C GLY A 88 1.59 -2.91 15.26
N GLY A 89 0.38 -3.17 15.76
CA GLY A 89 -0.82 -3.11 14.95
C GLY A 89 -1.12 -1.69 14.44
N ILE A 90 -1.42 -1.60 13.15
CA ILE A 90 -1.98 -0.41 12.51
C ILE A 90 -3.45 -0.70 12.20
N ARG A 91 -4.36 0.17 12.63
CA ARG A 91 -5.80 -0.03 12.42
C ARG A 91 -6.23 0.64 11.13
N ASN A 92 -6.84 -0.13 10.24
CA ASN A 92 -7.55 0.44 9.10
C ASN A 92 -8.95 0.90 9.53
N LYS A 93 -9.16 2.21 9.59
CA LYS A 93 -10.46 2.87 9.86
C LYS A 93 -11.06 3.47 8.59
N SER A 94 -10.53 3.12 7.42
CA SER A 94 -11.07 3.56 6.14
C SER A 94 -12.29 2.73 5.72
N MET A 95 -13.00 3.22 4.70
CA MET A 95 -14.06 2.46 4.01
C MET A 95 -13.50 1.48 2.97
N GLU A 96 -12.17 1.37 2.85
CA GLU A 96 -11.51 0.53 1.88
C GLU A 96 -10.62 -0.55 2.47
N HIS A 97 -10.31 -1.57 1.67
CA HIS A 97 -9.33 -2.57 2.04
C HIS A 97 -7.91 -2.05 1.75
N ILE A 98 -7.30 -1.42 2.76
CA ILE A 98 -5.89 -1.03 2.73
C ILE A 98 -5.02 -2.23 3.14
N PRO A 99 -3.99 -2.59 2.36
CA PRO A 99 -3.06 -3.67 2.73
C PRO A 99 -2.13 -3.21 3.86
N VAL A 100 -2.65 -3.23 5.09
CA VAL A 100 -1.93 -2.74 6.28
C VAL A 100 -0.61 -3.48 6.50
N ALA A 101 -0.54 -4.78 6.19
CA ALA A 101 0.71 -5.55 6.31
C ALA A 101 1.83 -4.95 5.45
N THR A 102 1.53 -4.55 4.20
CA THR A 102 2.49 -3.86 3.33
C THR A 102 2.97 -2.56 3.96
N PHE A 103 2.04 -1.78 4.54
CA PHE A 103 2.39 -0.52 5.20
C PHE A 103 3.25 -0.71 6.45
N ILE A 104 2.99 -1.76 7.25
CA ILE A 104 3.86 -2.15 8.38
C ILE A 104 5.27 -2.46 7.87
N THR A 105 5.41 -3.30 6.84
CA THR A 105 6.71 -3.63 6.25
C THR A 105 7.42 -2.40 5.69
N ASP A 106 6.69 -1.45 5.12
CA ASP A 106 7.28 -0.19 4.63
C ASP A 106 7.82 0.67 5.78
N ILE A 107 7.11 0.74 6.91
CA ILE A 107 7.60 1.42 8.12
C ILE A 107 8.85 0.74 8.68
N GLU A 108 8.84 -0.59 8.78
CA GLU A 108 10.00 -1.36 9.23
C GLU A 108 11.21 -1.13 8.33
N ARG A 109 10.99 -1.10 7.01
CA ARG A 109 12.02 -0.79 6.03
C ARG A 109 12.56 0.62 6.20
N ALA A 110 11.70 1.63 6.38
CA ALA A 110 12.12 3.01 6.61
C ALA A 110 12.99 3.12 7.88
N PHE A 111 12.60 2.44 8.96
CA PHE A 111 13.40 2.35 10.17
C PHE A 111 14.76 1.68 9.95
N ILE A 112 14.80 0.54 9.28
CA ILE A 112 16.05 -0.19 8.98
C ILE A 112 16.97 0.67 8.11
N ASN A 113 16.44 1.29 7.05
CA ASN A 113 17.17 2.13 6.12
C ASN A 113 17.75 3.38 6.81
N SER A 114 17.08 3.91 7.82
CA SER A 114 17.61 5.03 8.60
C SER A 114 18.91 4.69 9.33
N GLY A 115 19.10 3.41 9.69
CA GLY A 115 20.21 2.93 10.51
C GLY A 115 20.24 3.47 11.94
N LYS A 116 19.26 4.27 12.39
CA LYS A 116 19.26 4.90 13.72
C LYS A 116 18.60 4.04 14.80
N VAL A 117 17.71 3.12 14.41
CA VAL A 117 16.96 2.23 15.30
C VAL A 117 17.26 0.77 15.00
N ARG A 118 16.92 -0.13 15.92
CA ARG A 118 16.88 -1.58 15.68
C ARG A 118 15.41 -2.01 15.66
N THR A 119 14.94 -2.50 14.53
CA THR A 119 13.57 -3.02 14.43
C THR A 119 13.56 -4.50 14.79
N VAL A 120 12.60 -4.94 15.59
CA VAL A 120 12.41 -6.35 15.95
C VAL A 120 11.10 -6.90 15.40
N SER A 121 11.09 -8.22 15.18
CA SER A 121 9.93 -8.93 14.65
C SER A 121 8.68 -8.72 15.50
N SER A 122 7.56 -8.59 14.81
CA SER A 122 6.24 -8.44 15.39
C SER A 122 5.84 -9.67 16.23
N ALA A 123 4.75 -9.55 17.00
CA ALA A 123 4.24 -10.67 17.79
C ALA A 123 3.86 -11.89 16.93
N SER A 124 3.38 -11.67 15.70
CA SER A 124 3.00 -12.73 14.76
C SER A 124 4.20 -13.47 14.18
N GLU A 125 5.29 -12.78 13.85
CA GLU A 125 6.47 -13.37 13.20
C GLU A 125 7.35 -14.17 14.16
N ARG A 126 7.34 -13.83 15.46
CA ARG A 126 8.20 -14.50 16.45
C ARG A 126 7.93 -15.99 16.61
N GLY A 127 6.73 -16.46 16.26
CA GLY A 127 6.39 -17.89 16.31
C GLY A 127 7.30 -18.71 15.40
N GLU A 128 7.34 -18.36 14.11
CA GLU A 128 8.13 -19.04 13.08
C GLU A 128 9.63 -19.00 13.41
N ILE A 129 10.14 -17.84 13.88
CA ILE A 129 11.55 -17.69 14.25
C ILE A 129 11.92 -18.58 15.46
N ARG A 130 11.02 -18.74 16.42
CA ARG A 130 11.27 -19.59 17.60
C ARG A 130 11.23 -21.06 17.25
N GLU A 131 10.32 -21.46 16.36
CA GLU A 131 10.24 -22.83 15.83
C GLU A 131 11.53 -23.19 15.08
N GLU A 132 11.96 -22.34 14.14
CA GLU A 132 13.23 -22.52 13.42
C GLU A 132 14.44 -22.57 14.37
N ARG A 133 14.47 -21.73 15.42
CA ARG A 133 15.55 -21.75 16.41
C ARG A 133 15.55 -23.04 17.23
N ALA A 134 14.39 -23.63 17.50
CA ALA A 134 14.27 -24.89 18.21
C ALA A 134 14.80 -26.05 17.33
N ASP A 135 14.41 -26.07 16.05
CA ASP A 135 14.88 -27.05 15.06
C ASP A 135 16.41 -26.97 14.88
N GLN A 136 16.96 -25.77 14.69
CA GLN A 136 18.41 -25.57 14.65
C GLN A 136 19.10 -26.00 15.95
N GLY A 137 18.43 -25.90 17.10
CA GLY A 137 18.97 -26.37 18.37
C GLY A 137 19.15 -27.89 18.42
N GLU A 138 18.37 -28.63 17.66
CA GLU A 138 18.45 -30.09 17.53
C GLU A 138 19.42 -30.53 16.43
N PHE A 139 19.45 -29.82 15.30
CA PHE A 139 20.14 -30.28 14.09
C PHE A 139 21.38 -29.48 13.66
N ALA A 140 21.56 -28.23 14.10
CA ALA A 140 22.70 -27.41 13.69
C ALA A 140 23.96 -27.70 14.53
N ALA A 141 25.13 -27.37 13.97
CA ALA A 141 26.40 -27.53 14.67
C ALA A 141 26.47 -26.64 15.93
N ILE A 142 26.94 -27.21 17.04
CA ILE A 142 26.89 -26.62 18.39
C ILE A 142 27.48 -25.20 18.43
N GLU A 143 28.56 -24.96 17.70
CA GLU A 143 29.24 -23.66 17.63
C GLU A 143 28.42 -22.55 16.96
N THR A 144 27.40 -22.90 16.17
CA THR A 144 26.57 -21.94 15.43
C THR A 144 25.21 -21.66 16.08
N VAL A 145 24.71 -22.62 16.88
CA VAL A 145 23.37 -22.61 17.50
C VAL A 145 23.11 -21.32 18.29
N LYS A 146 21.91 -20.77 18.14
CA LYS A 146 21.46 -19.59 18.90
C LYS A 146 20.65 -19.99 20.12
N ARG A 147 20.92 -19.34 21.25
CA ARG A 147 20.24 -19.61 22.52
C ARG A 147 18.79 -19.13 22.50
N MET A 148 17.88 -19.96 23.00
CA MET A 148 16.51 -19.55 23.34
C MET A 148 16.50 -18.48 24.45
N GLY A 149 15.46 -17.66 24.49
CA GLY A 149 15.30 -16.61 25.51
C GLY A 149 16.29 -15.43 25.41
N ARG A 150 17.02 -15.31 24.29
CA ARG A 150 17.95 -14.19 24.00
C ARG A 150 17.42 -13.26 22.90
N GLU A 151 16.10 -13.20 22.74
CA GLU A 151 15.45 -12.23 21.86
C GLU A 151 15.68 -10.81 22.38
N LEU A 152 15.87 -9.87 21.46
CA LEU A 152 16.04 -8.47 21.80
C LEU A 152 14.69 -7.91 22.26
N GLY A 153 14.63 -7.37 23.47
CA GLY A 153 13.45 -6.67 23.97
C GLY A 153 13.31 -5.31 23.29
N ALA A 154 12.09 -4.97 22.87
CA ALA A 154 11.79 -3.64 22.36
C ALA A 154 11.70 -2.64 23.51
N ASP A 155 12.26 -1.45 23.31
CA ASP A 155 12.13 -0.30 24.21
C ASP A 155 10.82 0.46 23.92
N TYR A 156 10.49 0.57 22.63
CA TYR A 156 9.35 1.32 22.13
C TYR A 156 8.48 0.49 21.19
N MET A 157 7.18 0.79 21.20
CA MET A 157 6.20 0.22 20.29
C MET A 157 5.59 1.33 19.45
N MET A 158 5.70 1.20 18.12
CA MET A 158 5.00 2.04 17.17
C MET A 158 3.61 1.45 16.90
N THR A 159 2.57 2.26 17.01
CA THR A 159 1.19 1.89 16.64
C THR A 159 0.56 2.98 15.81
N GLY A 160 -0.54 2.69 15.15
CA GLY A 160 -1.23 3.73 14.40
C GLY A 160 -2.57 3.35 13.84
N GLU A 161 -3.07 4.24 13.02
CA GLU A 161 -4.31 4.08 12.28
C GLU A 161 -4.31 4.86 10.98
N ILE A 162 -5.10 4.37 10.02
CA ILE A 162 -5.34 5.02 8.73
C ILE A 162 -6.83 5.34 8.64
N ASN A 163 -7.13 6.62 8.47
CA ASN A 163 -8.48 7.18 8.36
C ASN A 163 -8.69 7.72 6.94
N THR A 164 -9.94 7.64 6.45
CA THR A 164 -10.32 8.21 5.15
C THR A 164 -11.56 9.08 5.26
N ILE A 165 -11.56 10.17 4.51
CA ILE A 165 -12.74 11.01 4.27
C ILE A 165 -12.93 11.09 2.75
N GLU A 166 -14.10 10.65 2.29
CA GLU A 166 -14.48 10.73 0.87
C GLU A 166 -15.55 11.81 0.68
N ASP A 167 -15.37 12.63 -0.35
CA ASP A 167 -16.35 13.62 -0.79
C ASP A 167 -16.59 13.45 -2.30
N ARG A 168 -17.85 13.50 -2.74
CA ARG A 168 -18.24 13.22 -4.12
C ARG A 168 -19.34 14.18 -4.55
N GLU A 169 -19.11 14.90 -5.64
CA GLU A 169 -20.10 15.81 -6.23
C GLU A 169 -19.92 15.85 -7.76
N GLY A 170 -21.03 15.79 -8.51
CA GLY A 170 -21.00 16.05 -9.96
C GLY A 170 -20.17 15.09 -10.83
N GLY A 171 -19.71 13.95 -10.29
CA GLY A 171 -18.79 13.03 -10.97
C GLY A 171 -17.32 13.24 -10.63
N ASP A 172 -17.02 14.28 -9.86
CA ASP A 172 -15.74 14.49 -9.20
C ASP A 172 -15.75 13.86 -7.80
N GLN A 173 -14.58 13.46 -7.34
CA GLN A 173 -14.37 12.82 -6.06
C GLN A 173 -13.06 13.33 -5.44
N VAL A 174 -13.09 13.64 -4.15
CA VAL A 174 -11.90 13.89 -3.34
C VAL A 174 -11.80 12.78 -2.31
N ILE A 175 -10.64 12.12 -2.26
CA ILE A 175 -10.31 11.17 -1.21
C ILE A 175 -9.18 11.76 -0.37
N PHE A 176 -9.46 11.93 0.92
CA PHE A 176 -8.48 12.37 1.90
C PHE A 176 -8.10 11.20 2.80
N TYR A 177 -6.80 10.91 2.83
CA TYR A 177 -6.18 9.93 3.70
C TYR A 177 -5.44 10.64 4.82
N GLN A 178 -5.60 10.15 6.05
CA GLN A 178 -4.80 10.55 7.19
C GLN A 178 -4.26 9.32 7.89
N THR A 179 -2.94 9.25 8.01
CA THR A 179 -2.24 8.23 8.78
C THR A 179 -1.70 8.87 10.05
N ASP A 180 -2.10 8.34 11.20
CA ASP A 180 -1.64 8.78 12.51
C ASP A 180 -0.80 7.68 13.13
N LEU A 181 0.44 7.99 13.52
CA LEU A 181 1.35 7.07 14.18
C LEU A 181 1.71 7.58 15.59
N THR A 182 1.96 6.65 16.49
CA THR A 182 2.32 6.93 17.89
C THR A 182 3.40 5.97 18.34
N LEU A 183 4.50 6.52 18.86
CA LEU A 183 5.58 5.79 19.49
C LEU A 183 5.42 5.83 21.01
N THR A 184 5.32 4.65 21.63
CA THR A 184 5.07 4.51 23.08
C THR A 184 6.19 3.72 23.74
N SER A 185 6.67 4.17 24.91
CA SER A 185 7.54 3.40 25.79
C SER A 185 6.83 2.15 26.29
N ILE A 186 7.43 0.98 26.07
CA ILE A 186 6.87 -0.28 26.56
C ILE A 186 6.97 -0.37 28.09
N GLU A 187 8.02 0.19 28.68
CA GLU A 187 8.24 0.15 30.12
C GLU A 187 7.28 1.06 30.89
N THR A 188 7.07 2.30 30.40
CA THR A 188 6.34 3.34 31.14
C THR A 188 4.94 3.65 30.58
N ASN A 189 4.58 3.11 29.41
CA ASN A 189 3.39 3.49 28.63
C ASN A 189 3.33 4.97 28.22
N GLU A 190 4.45 5.69 28.30
CA GLU A 190 4.54 7.08 27.88
C GLU A 190 4.52 7.19 26.36
N LYS A 191 3.70 8.10 25.82
CA LYS A 191 3.73 8.45 24.40
C LYS A 191 4.85 9.45 24.17
N ILE A 192 5.91 8.98 23.53
CA ILE A 192 7.15 9.74 23.33
C ILE A 192 7.10 10.57 22.05
N TRP A 193 6.35 10.08 21.06
CA TRP A 193 6.14 10.79 19.81
C TRP A 193 4.78 10.45 19.21
N ILE A 194 4.15 11.44 18.60
CA ILE A 194 2.91 11.32 17.84
C ILE A 194 3.09 12.18 16.60
N GLY A 195 2.82 11.62 15.43
CA GLY A 195 2.87 12.35 14.17
C GLY A 195 1.83 11.84 13.21
N ASN A 196 1.63 12.61 12.15
CA ASN A 196 0.68 12.25 11.11
C ASN A 196 1.15 12.66 9.72
N LYS A 197 0.59 11.98 8.73
CA LYS A 197 0.77 12.31 7.32
C LYS A 197 -0.59 12.30 6.64
N LYS A 198 -0.77 13.24 5.72
CA LYS A 198 -2.02 13.45 5.01
C LYS A 198 -1.76 13.36 3.51
N ILE A 199 -2.64 12.66 2.80
CA ILE A 199 -2.68 12.62 1.35
C ILE A 199 -4.09 13.06 0.92
N LYS A 200 -4.18 13.94 -0.08
CA LYS A 200 -5.45 14.32 -0.69
C LYS A 200 -5.36 14.05 -2.18
N LYS A 201 -6.29 13.24 -2.70
CA LYS A 201 -6.38 12.88 -4.11
C LYS A 201 -7.68 13.42 -4.69
N PHE A 202 -7.60 14.10 -5.83
CA PHE A 202 -8.74 14.52 -6.62
C PHE A 202 -8.89 13.57 -7.81
N ILE A 203 -10.10 13.08 -8.03
CA ILE A 203 -10.49 12.19 -9.13
C ILE A 203 -11.62 12.89 -9.87
N GLY A 204 -11.34 13.33 -11.09
CA GLY A 204 -12.33 14.00 -11.93
C GLY A 204 -12.00 13.79 -13.40
N ARG A 205 -12.97 14.02 -14.27
CA ARG A 205 -12.78 13.86 -15.73
C ARG A 205 -11.99 15.00 -16.35
N ASP A 206 -11.97 16.16 -15.71
CA ASP A 206 -11.23 17.33 -16.16
C ASP A 206 -9.88 17.44 -15.46
N LYS A 207 -8.84 17.82 -16.22
CA LYS A 207 -7.53 18.14 -15.64
C LYS A 207 -7.72 19.31 -14.67
N PHE A 208 -7.51 19.06 -13.39
CA PHE A 208 -7.53 20.08 -12.35
C PHE A 208 -6.60 21.24 -12.76
N LYS A 209 -7.14 22.44 -12.91
CA LYS A 209 -6.34 23.67 -13.05
C LYS A 209 -6.05 24.18 -11.64
N MET A 210 -4.77 24.18 -11.27
CA MET A 210 -4.25 24.82 -10.05
C MET A 210 -4.52 26.33 -10.05
#